data_AF-A0A136KWV4-F1
#
_entry.id   AF-A0A136KWV4-F1
#
_cell.length_a   1.000
_cell.length_b   1.000
_cell.length_c   1.000
_cell.angle_alpha   90.00
_cell.angle_beta   90.00
_cell.angle_gamma   90.00
#
_symmetry.space_group_name_H-M   'P 1'
#
loop_
_entity.id
_entity.type
_entity.pdbx_description
1 polymer ?
#
loop_
_entity_poly.entity_id
_entity_poly.type
_entity_poly.pdbx_seq_one_letter_code
_entity_poly.pdbx_strand_id
1 'polypeptide(L)'
;MIDELIFTVLNSTGNLGAAVPYEVTGPSGLVTSGTFGPLSAGQSHVVNAGTVPPGDYTMSFTGPLGNQVSTTVTCTEPPPPALTGVGECVDDNLTFTITNNGQTQSTPTTYVVLGPNGQLPGGNVPASIRAKACRKLFIRALQTERTRCSRLTRPLL
;
A
#
# COMPACT_ATOMS: atom_id res chain seq x y z
N MET A 1 3.52 -0.37 1.04
CA MET A 1 4.35 -0.16 -0.16
C MET A 1 3.72 0.99 -0.91
N ILE A 2 4.53 1.96 -1.33
CA ILE A 2 4.11 3.01 -2.24
C ILE A 2 4.27 2.43 -3.65
N ASP A 3 3.17 2.31 -4.39
CA ASP A 3 3.21 1.76 -5.74
C ASP A 3 3.78 2.81 -6.70
N GLU A 4 4.60 2.34 -7.64
CA GLU A 4 5.16 3.16 -8.70
C GLU A 4 4.20 3.18 -9.90
N LEU A 5 3.87 4.36 -10.40
CA LEU A 5 2.95 4.52 -11.52
C LEU A 5 3.72 4.45 -12.84
N ILE A 6 3.46 3.39 -13.60
CA ILE A 6 4.13 3.11 -14.87
C ILE A 6 3.07 2.92 -15.96
N PHE A 7 3.26 3.62 -17.08
CA PHE A 7 2.51 3.39 -18.31
C PHE A 7 3.43 2.86 -19.40
N THR A 8 2.94 1.91 -20.18
CA THR A 8 3.65 1.40 -21.36
C THR A 8 2.85 1.75 -22.60
N VAL A 9 3.43 2.59 -23.45
CA VAL A 9 2.88 2.93 -24.77
C VAL A 9 3.45 1.95 -25.78
N LEU A 10 2.62 1.10 -26.37
CA LEU A 10 3.00 0.18 -27.44
C LEU A 10 2.55 0.73 -28.80
N ASN A 11 3.50 0.91 -29.71
CA ASN A 11 3.17 1.19 -31.11
C ASN A 11 2.89 -0.13 -31.85
N SER A 12 1.64 -0.58 -31.87
CA SER A 12 1.27 -1.87 -32.46
C SER A 12 1.30 -1.89 -34.00
N THR A 13 1.27 -0.72 -34.66
CA THR A 13 1.12 -0.60 -36.11
C THR A 13 1.93 0.54 -36.68
N GLY A 14 2.52 0.38 -37.87
CA GLY A 14 3.17 1.47 -38.59
C GLY A 14 4.33 2.13 -37.82
N ASN A 15 5.03 3.07 -38.44
CA ASN A 15 6.11 3.80 -37.77
C ASN A 15 5.62 5.16 -37.30
N LEU A 16 5.86 5.47 -36.03
CA LEU A 16 5.68 6.80 -35.46
C LEU A 16 6.94 7.63 -35.74
N GLY A 17 6.88 8.48 -36.77
CA GLY A 17 8.05 9.24 -37.24
C GLY A 17 8.36 10.51 -36.44
N ALA A 18 7.41 11.03 -35.66
CA ALA A 18 7.58 12.25 -34.87
C ALA A 18 7.31 11.98 -33.39
N ALA A 19 7.93 12.77 -32.51
CA ALA A 19 7.66 12.70 -31.08
C ALA A 19 6.23 13.19 -30.78
N VAL A 20 5.53 12.49 -29.90
CA VAL A 20 4.15 12.79 -29.50
C VAL A 20 4.14 13.25 -28.05
N PRO A 21 3.55 14.42 -27.75
CA PRO A 21 3.39 14.87 -26.37
C PRO A 21 2.34 14.05 -25.64
N TYR A 22 2.57 13.84 -24.34
CA TYR A 22 1.63 13.17 -23.44
C TYR A 22 1.50 13.95 -22.14
N GLU A 23 0.37 13.72 -21.48
CA GLU A 23 0.11 14.20 -20.13
C GLU A 23 -0.41 13.06 -19.26
N VAL A 24 0.04 13.01 -18.01
CA VAL A 24 -0.49 12.14 -16.96
C VAL A 24 -1.15 13.04 -15.93
N THR A 25 -2.44 12.84 -15.72
CA THR A 25 -3.24 13.54 -14.72
C THR A 25 -3.67 12.58 -13.63
N GLY A 26 -3.92 13.11 -12.44
CA GLY A 26 -4.39 12.36 -11.29
C GLY A 26 -5.39 13.18 -10.47
N PRO A 27 -5.73 12.72 -9.25
CA PRO A 27 -6.76 13.36 -8.44
C PRO A 27 -6.44 14.81 -8.05
N SER A 28 -5.15 15.16 -8.02
CA SER A 28 -4.66 16.50 -7.67
C SER A 28 -4.24 17.35 -8.88
N GLY A 29 -4.55 16.90 -10.11
CA GLY A 29 -4.20 17.60 -11.35
C GLY A 29 -3.04 16.94 -12.11
N LEU A 30 -2.24 17.74 -12.82
CA LEU A 30 -1.12 17.24 -13.62
C LEU A 30 -0.06 16.58 -12.73
N VAL A 31 0.28 15.34 -13.05
CA VAL A 31 1.33 14.56 -12.37
C VAL A 31 2.65 14.69 -13.12
N THR A 32 2.63 14.44 -14.43
CA THR A 32 3.80 14.58 -15.28
C THR A 32 3.37 14.78 -16.74
N SER A 33 4.28 15.29 -17.56
CA SER A 33 4.09 15.47 -19.00
C SER A 33 5.42 15.29 -19.70
N GLY A 34 5.39 14.89 -20.96
CA GLY A 34 6.60 14.73 -21.75
C GLY A 34 6.30 14.42 -23.19
N THR A 35 7.29 13.86 -23.88
CA THR A 35 7.14 13.38 -25.26
C THR A 35 7.70 11.97 -25.37
N PHE A 36 7.08 11.13 -26.19
CA PHE A 36 7.64 9.82 -26.56
C PHE A 36 7.81 9.71 -28.08
N GLY A 37 8.70 8.81 -28.50
CA GLY A 37 9.01 8.54 -29.89
C GLY A 37 10.29 9.23 -30.40
N PRO A 38 10.69 8.95 -31.66
CA PRO A 38 10.03 8.07 -32.63
C PRO A 38 9.98 6.60 -32.19
N LEU A 39 8.94 5.87 -32.62
CA LEU A 39 8.75 4.44 -32.32
C LEU A 39 8.48 3.67 -33.61
N SER A 40 9.28 2.64 -33.90
CA SER A 40 8.97 1.71 -34.99
C SER A 40 7.79 0.81 -34.63
N ALA A 41 7.18 0.16 -35.63
CA ALA A 41 6.15 -0.84 -35.39
C ALA A 41 6.65 -1.93 -34.41
N GLY A 42 5.84 -2.26 -33.41
CA GLY A 42 6.15 -3.20 -32.34
C GLY A 42 7.01 -2.65 -31.20
N GLN A 43 7.53 -1.42 -31.29
CA GLN A 43 8.29 -0.82 -30.20
C GLN A 43 7.40 -0.21 -29.14
N SER A 44 7.91 -0.14 -27.91
CA SER A 44 7.23 0.49 -26.79
C SER A 44 8.08 1.58 -26.14
N HIS A 45 7.40 2.48 -25.44
CA HIS A 45 7.99 3.47 -24.58
C HIS A 45 7.38 3.35 -23.19
N VAL A 46 8.23 3.45 -22.17
CA VAL A 46 7.81 3.38 -20.77
C VAL A 46 7.80 4.79 -20.20
N VAL A 47 6.65 5.22 -19.71
CA VAL A 47 6.48 6.46 -18.96
C VAL A 47 6.44 6.09 -17.48
N ASN A 48 7.44 6.55 -16.74
CA ASN A 48 7.50 6.40 -15.29
C ASN A 48 7.11 7.73 -14.63
N ALA A 49 5.96 7.74 -13.96
CA ALA A 49 5.47 8.90 -13.22
C ALA A 49 5.93 8.90 -11.74
N GLY A 50 6.71 7.90 -11.34
CA GLY A 50 7.26 7.73 -10.00
C GLY A 50 6.23 7.28 -8.98
N THR A 51 6.51 7.59 -7.72
CA THR A 51 5.59 7.31 -6.61
C THR A 51 4.46 8.31 -6.58
N VAL A 52 3.22 7.80 -6.54
CA VAL A 52 2.01 8.61 -6.47
C VAL A 52 1.11 8.18 -5.31
N PRO A 53 0.29 9.08 -4.73
CA PRO A 53 -0.70 8.71 -3.73
C PRO A 53 -1.82 7.84 -4.33
N PRO A 54 -2.64 7.17 -3.49
CA PRO A 54 -3.80 6.43 -3.97
C PRO A 54 -4.77 7.31 -4.77
N GLY A 55 -5.30 6.77 -5.86
CA GLY A 55 -6.25 7.44 -6.74
C GLY A 55 -6.20 6.95 -8.17
N ASP A 56 -7.05 7.54 -9.02
CA ASP A 56 -7.10 7.26 -10.45
C ASP A 56 -6.19 8.20 -11.23
N TYR A 57 -5.36 7.62 -12.09
CA TYR A 57 -4.41 8.35 -12.93
C TYR A 57 -4.68 8.07 -14.39
N THR A 58 -4.80 9.12 -15.19
CA THR A 58 -5.06 9.02 -16.63
C THR A 58 -3.89 9.57 -17.41
N MET A 59 -3.26 8.71 -18.20
CA MET A 59 -2.34 9.14 -19.26
C MET A 59 -3.15 9.41 -20.53
N SER A 60 -2.87 10.52 -21.20
CA SER A 60 -3.48 10.87 -22.48
C SER A 60 -2.49 11.47 -23.46
N PHE A 61 -2.74 11.26 -24.75
CA PHE A 61 -1.99 11.86 -25.85
C PHE A 61 -2.82 11.86 -27.13
N THR A 62 -2.43 12.70 -28.09
CA THR A 62 -3.05 12.72 -29.43
C THR A 62 -2.11 12.02 -30.41
N GLY A 63 -2.56 10.92 -30.99
CA GLY A 63 -1.81 10.18 -32.00
C GLY A 63 -1.60 10.98 -33.29
N PRO A 64 -0.71 10.52 -34.17
CA PRO A 64 -0.34 11.23 -35.41
C PRO A 64 -1.51 11.42 -36.39
N LEU A 65 -2.58 10.62 -36.28
CA LEU A 65 -3.80 10.76 -37.08
C LEU A 65 -4.86 11.69 -36.43
N GLY A 66 -4.52 12.37 -35.34
CA GLY A 66 -5.44 13.24 -34.59
C GLY A 66 -6.35 12.49 -33.61
N ASN A 67 -6.19 11.17 -33.48
CA ASN A 67 -6.99 10.37 -32.55
C ASN A 67 -6.50 10.57 -31.12
N GLN A 68 -7.40 10.91 -30.21
CA GLN A 68 -7.09 10.99 -28.78
C GLN A 68 -7.03 9.57 -28.20
N VAL A 69 -5.94 9.27 -27.50
CA VAL A 69 -5.75 8.01 -26.76
C VAL A 69 -5.67 8.36 -25.28
N SER A 70 -6.37 7.60 -24.45
CA SER A 70 -6.27 7.71 -23.00
C SER A 70 -6.33 6.34 -22.35
N THR A 71 -5.64 6.19 -21.22
CA THR A 71 -5.67 4.99 -20.39
C THR A 71 -5.65 5.40 -18.93
N THR A 72 -6.46 4.72 -18.11
CA THR A 72 -6.58 5.01 -16.69
C THR A 72 -6.09 3.82 -15.88
N VAL A 73 -5.27 4.11 -14.87
CA VAL A 73 -4.76 3.14 -13.89
C VAL A 73 -5.16 3.63 -12.51
N THR A 74 -5.71 2.73 -11.71
CA THR A 74 -6.04 3.00 -10.30
C THR A 74 -4.90 2.52 -9.42
N CYS A 75 -4.30 3.44 -8.67
CA CYS A 75 -3.36 3.13 -7.59
C CYS A 75 -4.14 3.05 -6.28
N THR A 76 -4.05 1.94 -5.56
CA THR A 76 -4.76 1.75 -4.28
C THR A 76 -3.76 1.69 -3.13
N GLU A 77 -4.13 2.26 -1.98
CA GLU A 77 -3.37 1.99 -0.76
C GLU A 77 -3.44 0.49 -0.43
N PRO A 78 -2.31 -0.18 -0.14
CA PRO A 78 -2.36 -1.54 0.35
C PRO A 78 -3.13 -1.60 1.67
N PRO A 79 -3.99 -2.62 1.88
CA PRO A 79 -4.68 -2.79 3.15
C PRO A 79 -3.68 -2.78 4.32
N PRO A 80 -3.99 -2.11 5.44
CA PRO A 80 -3.10 -2.08 6.58
C PRO A 80 -2.88 -3.50 7.15
N PRO A 81 -1.74 -3.75 7.83
CA PRO A 81 -1.54 -4.98 8.59
C PRO A 81 -2.66 -5.17 9.62
N ALA A 82 -3.15 -6.40 9.75
CA ALA A 82 -4.21 -6.74 10.70
C ALA A 82 -3.67 -7.72 11.74
N LEU A 83 -3.07 -7.17 12.81
CA LEU A 83 -2.45 -7.97 13.86
C LEU A 83 -3.49 -8.46 14.86
N THR A 84 -3.44 -9.75 15.18
CA THR A 84 -4.16 -10.36 16.29
C THR A 84 -3.17 -11.10 17.19
N GLY A 85 -3.20 -10.85 18.49
CA GLY A 85 -2.38 -11.57 19.48
C GLY A 85 -3.21 -12.52 20.33
N VAL A 86 -2.62 -13.65 20.74
CA VAL A 86 -3.18 -14.65 21.66
C VAL A 86 -2.15 -14.93 22.75
N GLY A 87 -2.58 -15.13 24.00
CA GLY A 87 -1.72 -15.50 25.10
C GLY A 87 -2.23 -16.75 25.81
N GLU A 88 -1.31 -17.63 26.22
CA GLU A 88 -1.61 -18.81 27.04
C GLU A 88 -0.57 -18.96 28.16
N CYS A 89 -1.02 -19.48 29.30
CA CYS A 89 -0.16 -19.80 30.44
C CYS A 89 -0.24 -21.31 30.68
N VAL A 90 0.89 -22.02 30.51
CA VAL A 90 0.99 -23.47 30.68
C VAL A 90 2.24 -23.77 31.50
N ASP A 91 2.09 -24.48 32.61
CA ASP A 91 3.19 -24.90 33.49
C ASP A 91 4.17 -23.75 33.82
N ASP A 92 3.62 -22.64 34.34
CA ASP A 92 4.34 -21.39 34.66
C ASP A 92 5.05 -20.70 33.47
N ASN A 93 4.80 -21.15 32.24
CA ASN A 93 5.29 -20.50 31.02
C ASN A 93 4.18 -19.70 30.36
N LEU A 94 4.48 -18.44 30.04
CA LEU A 94 3.60 -17.52 29.34
C LEU A 94 4.02 -17.42 27.86
N THR A 95 3.16 -17.91 26.97
CA THR A 95 3.40 -17.90 25.52
C THR A 95 2.47 -16.91 24.85
N PHE A 96 3.01 -16.08 23.94
CA PHE A 96 2.22 -15.18 23.09
C PHE A 96 2.39 -15.54 21.62
N THR A 97 1.28 -15.65 20.90
CA THR A 97 1.26 -15.82 19.45
C THR A 97 0.69 -14.58 18.80
N ILE A 98 1.48 -13.92 17.94
CA ILE A 98 1.02 -12.77 17.14
C ILE A 98 0.84 -13.24 15.71
N THR A 99 -0.37 -13.11 15.18
CA THR A 99 -0.72 -13.42 13.80
C THR A 99 -1.00 -12.13 13.04
N ASN A 100 -0.34 -11.94 11.90
CA ASN A 100 -0.74 -10.93 10.92
C ASN A 100 -1.73 -11.55 9.93
N ASN A 101 -3.00 -11.15 10.00
CA ASN A 101 -4.05 -11.58 9.08
C ASN A 101 -4.23 -10.62 7.89
N GLY A 102 -3.46 -9.52 7.86
CA GLY A 102 -3.47 -8.52 6.81
C GLY A 102 -2.31 -8.69 5.84
N GLN A 103 -1.93 -7.61 5.17
CA GLN A 103 -0.79 -7.60 4.26
C GLN A 103 0.54 -7.71 5.01
N THR A 104 1.57 -8.13 4.29
CA THR A 104 2.95 -8.20 4.79
C THR A 104 3.37 -6.88 5.40
N GLN A 105 3.93 -6.95 6.61
CA GLN A 105 4.42 -5.78 7.30
C GLN A 105 5.80 -5.37 6.75
N SER A 106 5.89 -4.14 6.23
CA SER A 106 7.16 -3.58 5.75
C SER A 106 8.01 -3.00 6.89
N THR A 107 7.39 -2.64 8.01
CA THR A 107 8.04 -2.05 9.19
C THR A 107 7.76 -2.91 10.43
N PRO A 108 8.76 -3.22 11.27
CA PRO A 108 8.52 -3.90 12.54
C PRO A 108 7.55 -3.11 13.43
N THR A 109 6.64 -3.80 14.10
CA THR A 109 5.81 -3.21 15.16
C THR A 109 6.25 -3.70 16.52
N THR A 110 6.46 -2.76 17.43
CA THR A 110 6.79 -3.01 18.83
C THR A 110 5.55 -3.48 19.59
N TYR A 111 5.71 -4.51 20.42
CA TYR A 111 4.67 -4.91 21.37
C TYR A 111 5.19 -4.80 22.80
N VAL A 112 4.29 -4.51 23.73
CA VAL A 112 4.54 -4.56 25.17
C VAL A 112 3.66 -5.62 25.80
N VAL A 113 4.21 -6.34 26.77
CA VAL A 113 3.45 -7.27 27.60
C VAL A 113 3.21 -6.61 28.94
N LEU A 114 1.96 -6.51 29.37
CA LEU A 114 1.60 -5.96 30.68
C LEU A 114 1.14 -7.11 31.58
N GLY A 115 1.76 -7.22 32.75
CA GLY A 115 1.37 -8.17 33.80
C GLY A 115 0.79 -7.45 35.02
N PRO A 116 0.32 -8.20 36.03
CA PRO A 116 -0.25 -7.66 37.27
C PRO A 116 0.70 -6.72 38.04
N ASN A 117 2.01 -6.90 37.86
CA ASN A 117 3.07 -6.15 38.54
C ASN A 117 3.76 -5.11 37.62
N GLY A 118 3.14 -4.76 36.49
CA GLY A 118 3.69 -3.80 35.52
C GLY A 118 4.13 -4.46 34.21
N GLN A 119 4.95 -3.73 33.44
CA GLN A 119 5.39 -4.16 32.11
C GLN A 119 6.42 -5.30 32.21
N LEU A 120 6.11 -6.44 31.58
CA LEU A 120 7.05 -7.54 31.33
C LEU A 120 7.90 -7.21 30.09
N PRO A 121 9.09 -7.85 29.90
CA PRO A 121 9.93 -7.59 28.73
C PRO A 121 9.14 -7.76 27.42
N GLY A 122 9.05 -6.69 26.63
CA GLY A 122 8.46 -6.70 25.29
C GLY A 122 9.50 -7.04 24.21
N GLY A 123 9.05 -7.19 22.97
CA GLY A 123 9.91 -7.49 21.82
C GLY A 123 9.41 -6.85 20.52
N ASN A 124 10.04 -7.21 19.40
CA ASN A 124 9.63 -6.78 18.06
C ASN A 124 8.90 -7.92 17.34
N VAL A 125 7.80 -7.62 16.65
CA VAL A 125 7.28 -8.52 15.61
C VAL A 125 8.13 -8.29 14.36
N PRO A 126 8.91 -9.28 13.90
CA PRO A 126 9.79 -9.09 12.74
C PRO A 126 8.96 -8.87 11.48
N ALA A 127 9.45 -7.98 10.60
CA ALA A 127 8.93 -7.84 9.25
C ALA A 127 9.08 -9.19 8.53
N SER A 128 7.99 -9.71 7.96
CA SER A 128 7.84 -11.04 7.33
C SER A 128 7.53 -12.22 8.27
N ILE A 129 6.23 -12.42 8.57
CA ILE A 129 5.69 -13.74 8.91
C ILE A 129 4.87 -14.20 7.70
N ARG A 130 5.42 -15.11 6.88
CA ARG A 130 4.62 -15.81 5.87
C ARG A 130 3.59 -16.66 6.62
N ALA A 131 2.31 -16.41 6.33
CA ALA A 131 1.18 -17.07 6.96
C ALA A 131 1.35 -18.60 6.96
N LYS A 132 1.48 -19.21 8.14
CA LYS A 132 1.25 -20.64 8.31
C LYS A 132 0.49 -20.88 9.62
N ALA A 133 -0.80 -21.16 9.43
CA ALA A 133 -1.73 -21.92 10.26
C ALA A 133 -1.94 -21.53 11.75
N CYS A 134 -3.11 -20.91 11.98
CA CYS A 134 -4.21 -21.32 12.88
C CYS A 134 -4.22 -21.05 14.41
N ARG A 135 -5.29 -20.28 14.79
CA ARG A 135 -6.18 -20.31 15.99
C ARG A 135 -5.99 -19.30 17.16
N LYS A 136 -6.57 -18.09 16.93
CA LYS A 136 -7.52 -17.24 17.71
C LYS A 136 -7.20 -16.52 19.05
N LEU A 137 -7.34 -15.16 18.99
CA LEU A 137 -7.93 -14.16 19.96
C LEU A 137 -7.04 -13.46 21.04
N PHE A 138 -7.12 -12.16 21.43
CA PHE A 138 -7.13 -10.80 20.80
C PHE A 138 -6.33 -9.84 21.74
N ILE A 139 -5.47 -8.93 21.24
CA ILE A 139 -4.88 -7.78 22.01
C ILE A 139 -4.94 -6.51 21.14
N ARG A 140 -5.31 -5.35 21.72
CA ARG A 140 -5.39 -4.03 21.03
C ARG A 140 -4.00 -3.49 20.67
N ALA A 141 -3.78 -3.17 19.41
CA ALA A 141 -2.63 -2.38 18.95
C ALA A 141 -2.83 -0.88 19.27
N LEU A 142 -1.81 -0.22 19.82
CA LEU A 142 -1.76 1.23 19.95
C LEU A 142 -1.46 1.84 18.57
N GLN A 143 -2.50 2.14 17.79
CA GLN A 143 -2.33 3.05 16.65
C GLN A 143 -2.27 4.49 17.19
N THR A 144 -1.17 5.18 16.88
CA THR A 144 -1.01 6.59 17.20
C THR A 144 -1.56 7.41 16.04
N GLU A 145 -2.86 7.73 16.08
CA GLU A 145 -3.43 8.84 15.30
C GLU A 145 -4.21 9.76 16.24
N ARG A 146 -3.82 11.05 16.24
CA ARG A 146 -4.51 12.11 16.97
C ARG A 146 -5.88 12.36 16.33
N THR A 147 -6.97 12.15 17.05
CA THR A 147 -8.19 13.01 17.08
C THR A 147 -9.11 12.52 18.21
N ARG A 148 -9.67 13.46 18.98
CA ARG A 148 -10.54 13.22 20.15
C ARG A 148 -11.85 12.53 19.75
N CYS A 149 -12.32 11.60 20.60
CA CYS A 149 -13.73 11.51 20.98
C CYS A 149 -13.86 10.95 22.41
N SER A 150 -14.89 11.40 23.11
CA SER A 150 -15.01 11.58 24.56
C SER A 150 -15.72 10.45 25.35
N ARG A 151 -15.19 10.19 26.55
CA ARG A 151 -15.78 9.79 27.87
C ARG A 151 -17.12 9.02 28.02
N LEU A 152 -16.99 7.91 28.78
CA LEU A 152 -17.66 7.50 30.05
C LEU A 152 -19.09 6.92 30.07
N THR A 153 -19.24 5.68 30.58
CA THR A 153 -20.07 5.39 31.79
C THR A 153 -19.77 4.00 32.39
N ARG A 154 -19.48 3.97 33.70
CA ARG A 154 -19.61 2.79 34.60
C ARG A 154 -21.11 2.49 34.84
N PRO A 155 -21.47 1.30 35.35
CA PRO A 155 -21.83 1.26 36.77
C PRO A 155 -21.22 0.09 37.55
N LEU A 156 -21.07 0.35 38.85
CA LEU A 156 -20.79 -0.59 39.92
C LEU A 156 -22.05 -1.41 40.24
N LEU A 157 -21.88 -2.71 40.48
CA LEU A 157 -22.19 -3.38 41.74
C LEU A 157 -21.38 -4.69 41.79
#